data_AF-A0A1R3GE94-F1
#
_entry.id   AF-A0A1R3GE94-F1
#
_cell.length_a   1.000
_cell.length_b   1.000
_cell.length_c   1.000
_cell.angle_alpha   90.00
_cell.angle_beta   90.00
_cell.angle_gamma   90.00
#
_symmetry.space_group_name_H-M   'P 1'
#
loop_
_entity.id
_entity.type
_entity.pdbx_description
1 polymer ?
#
loop_
_entity_poly.entity_id
_entity_poly.type
_entity_poly.pdbx_seq_one_letter_code
_entity_poly.pdbx_strand_id
1 'polypeptide(L)'
;METQSQAEFSGQKRMLPPPAGAFQDREDLIKHVRDFGASQGYVVTIKKSRKDRRVILGCDRGGIYRNRRKIDESKRKRKACSKLINCPFEAIGKKEDDAWVLTIKNGEHNHDPLKDMSEHPYSRRFTEDEVRQIKLMTEAGVKPRQVLKALKQSNPELQSTPRHLYNLKAKIRLGNLSEKSFKSWRPNTSVPVNSNGSSTGEFSKQNNQPVKVPNFIGGKFVDSQGSMVIDVINPATQEVVSQVPSTTYEEFKDAVTSAKQAFPSWKNTPVTTRQRIMFKFQELIHKNIDKLAMSITMEQGMTLKSSQGDVLRGLEVVEHACGIATLQMGEFVPNASNGIDTYCIREPLGVCAGICPSNFPPMIPLWMFPIAVTCGNTFVLKPCEKNPGASVILAALAKEAGLPDGVLNIVHGTNDIVNYICDDEDIKAISFVGSNRAGMHMYARAAARGKRIQ
;
A
#
# COMPACT_ATOMS: atom_id res chain seq x y z
N MET A 1 0.45 51.89 -62.10
CA MET A 1 1.48 52.11 -61.07
C MET A 1 0.93 51.56 -59.78
N GLU A 2 1.37 50.35 -59.46
CA GLU A 2 1.16 49.69 -58.19
C GLU A 2 1.94 50.42 -57.10
N THR A 3 1.36 50.52 -55.92
CA THR A 3 2.14 50.63 -54.68
C THR A 3 1.65 49.54 -53.74
N GLN A 4 2.34 48.40 -53.82
CA GLN A 4 2.39 47.40 -52.76
C GLN A 4 3.08 48.01 -51.54
N SER A 5 2.51 47.77 -50.36
CA SER A 5 3.21 47.91 -49.08
C SER A 5 2.76 46.78 -48.15
N GLN A 6 3.47 45.66 -48.31
CA GLN A 6 3.88 44.70 -47.28
C GLN A 6 3.03 44.67 -46.00
N ALA A 7 2.05 43.76 -45.96
CA ALA A 7 1.55 43.22 -44.71
C ALA A 7 2.56 42.18 -44.20
N GLU A 8 3.27 42.53 -43.13
CA GLU A 8 4.11 41.61 -42.37
C GLU A 8 3.28 40.39 -41.93
N PHE A 9 3.59 39.23 -42.49
CA PHE A 9 3.08 37.94 -42.02
C PHE A 9 3.77 37.63 -40.67
N SER A 10 3.26 38.18 -39.57
CA SER A 10 3.64 37.70 -38.24
C SER A 10 3.01 36.32 -38.03
N GLY A 11 3.70 35.28 -38.48
CA GLY A 11 3.33 33.89 -38.23
C GLY A 11 3.41 33.56 -36.73
N GLN A 12 2.42 33.99 -35.95
CA GLN A 12 2.21 33.50 -34.60
C GLN A 12 1.83 32.02 -34.72
N LYS A 13 2.72 31.13 -34.29
CA LYS A 13 2.42 29.70 -34.10
C LYS A 13 1.23 29.58 -33.14
N ARG A 14 0.02 29.44 -33.68
CA ARG A 14 -1.16 29.11 -32.87
C ARG A 14 -0.97 27.72 -32.28
N MET A 15 -1.11 27.64 -30.95
CA MET A 15 -1.15 26.34 -30.27
C MET A 15 -2.37 25.57 -30.75
N LEU A 16 -2.13 24.36 -31.24
CA LEU A 16 -3.22 23.50 -31.70
C LEU A 16 -3.80 22.70 -30.53
N PRO A 17 -5.10 22.37 -30.56
CA PRO A 17 -5.67 21.37 -29.65
C PRO A 17 -5.25 19.96 -30.08
N PRO A 18 -5.22 18.98 -29.14
CA PRO A 18 -4.97 17.59 -29.50
C PRO A 18 -6.09 17.05 -30.40
N PRO A 19 -5.76 16.14 -31.35
CA PRO A 19 -6.77 15.52 -32.18
C PRO A 19 -7.76 14.71 -31.32
N ALA A 20 -9.03 14.74 -31.70
CA ALA A 20 -10.03 13.89 -31.08
C ALA A 20 -9.72 12.41 -31.37
N GLY A 21 -10.06 11.53 -30.44
CA GLY A 21 -9.76 10.10 -30.56
C GLY A 21 -10.41 9.25 -29.47
N ALA A 22 -10.43 7.94 -29.71
CA ALA A 22 -10.86 6.94 -28.75
C ALA A 22 -9.63 6.24 -28.15
N PHE A 23 -9.67 5.98 -26.85
CA PHE A 23 -8.58 5.41 -26.08
C PHE A 23 -9.12 4.23 -25.27
N GLN A 24 -8.30 3.19 -25.11
CA GLN A 24 -8.67 2.00 -24.34
C GLN A 24 -8.86 2.35 -22.85
N ASP A 25 -7.94 3.15 -22.29
CA ASP A 25 -7.97 3.55 -20.90
C ASP A 25 -7.99 5.08 -20.73
N ARG A 26 -8.56 5.52 -19.59
CA ARG A 26 -8.61 6.92 -19.16
C ARG A 26 -7.22 7.55 -19.11
N GLU A 27 -6.26 6.79 -18.62
CA GLU A 27 -4.88 7.23 -18.42
C GLU A 27 -4.18 7.49 -19.75
N ASP A 28 -4.45 6.67 -20.76
CA ASP A 28 -3.86 6.81 -22.09
C ASP A 28 -4.40 8.06 -22.81
N LEU A 29 -5.70 8.36 -22.64
CA LEU A 29 -6.30 9.62 -23.07
C LEU A 29 -5.60 10.82 -22.42
N ILE A 30 -5.39 10.78 -21.10
CA ILE A 30 -4.73 11.87 -20.36
C ILE A 30 -3.28 12.04 -20.81
N LYS A 31 -2.57 10.93 -21.05
CA LYS A 31 -1.19 10.93 -21.56
C LYS A 31 -1.13 11.56 -22.94
N HIS A 32 -1.98 11.12 -23.87
CA HIS A 32 -2.07 11.66 -25.22
C HIS A 32 -2.24 13.19 -25.23
N VAL A 33 -3.21 13.70 -24.47
CA VAL A 33 -3.49 15.15 -24.39
C VAL A 33 -2.30 15.94 -23.82
N ARG A 34 -1.56 15.37 -22.88
CA ARG A 34 -0.40 16.04 -22.27
C ARG A 34 0.82 16.02 -23.18
N ASP A 35 1.08 14.91 -23.85
CA ASP A 35 2.20 14.76 -24.78
C ASP A 35 2.02 15.74 -25.96
N PHE A 36 0.80 15.83 -26.47
CA PHE A 36 0.44 16.80 -27.50
C PHE A 36 0.55 18.25 -27.00
N GLY A 37 0.01 18.55 -25.81
CA GLY A 37 0.14 19.90 -25.26
C GLY A 37 1.59 20.33 -25.08
N ALA A 38 2.44 19.41 -24.58
CA ALA A 38 3.86 19.67 -24.40
C ALA A 38 4.57 19.95 -25.74
N SER A 39 4.24 19.24 -26.82
CA SER A 39 4.79 19.49 -28.15
C SER A 39 4.33 20.82 -28.75
N GLN A 40 3.15 21.29 -28.36
CA GLN A 40 2.60 22.60 -28.75
C GLN A 40 2.98 23.73 -27.78
N GLY A 41 3.74 23.46 -26.71
CA GLY A 41 4.21 24.49 -25.78
C GLY A 41 3.20 24.91 -24.69
N TYR A 42 2.22 24.06 -24.34
CA TYR A 42 1.34 24.30 -23.19
C TYR A 42 1.21 23.07 -22.29
N VAL A 43 0.83 23.29 -21.03
CA VAL A 43 0.72 22.21 -20.03
C VAL A 43 -0.74 21.97 -19.69
N VAL A 44 -1.16 20.71 -19.74
CA VAL A 44 -2.55 20.31 -19.45
C VAL A 44 -2.68 19.70 -18.05
N THR A 45 -3.71 20.15 -17.33
CA THR A 45 -4.04 19.72 -15.96
C THR A 45 -5.46 19.19 -15.88
N ILE A 46 -5.71 18.33 -14.89
CA ILE A 46 -7.06 17.84 -14.59
C ILE A 46 -7.79 18.91 -13.78
N LYS A 47 -8.86 19.48 -14.34
CA LYS A 47 -9.69 20.49 -13.66
C LYS A 47 -10.78 19.84 -12.82
N LYS A 48 -11.40 18.78 -13.35
CA LYS A 48 -12.43 18.00 -12.66
C LYS A 48 -12.38 16.55 -13.15
N SER A 49 -12.60 15.58 -12.27
CA SER A 49 -12.59 14.17 -12.65
C SER A 49 -13.60 13.37 -11.84
N ARG A 50 -14.28 12.44 -12.49
CA ARG A 50 -15.02 11.32 -11.91
C ARG A 50 -14.47 10.06 -12.57
N LYS A 51 -13.69 9.28 -11.81
CA LYS A 51 -12.77 8.25 -12.32
C LYS A 51 -13.42 7.32 -13.36
N ASP A 52 -14.68 6.93 -13.17
CA ASP A 52 -15.34 5.93 -14.02
C ASP A 52 -16.37 6.50 -15.01
N ARG A 53 -16.42 7.83 -15.20
CA ARG A 53 -17.38 8.48 -16.11
C ARG A 53 -16.80 9.58 -17.00
N ARG A 54 -15.98 10.48 -16.44
CA ARG A 54 -15.57 11.70 -17.13
C ARG A 54 -14.31 12.31 -16.52
N VAL A 55 -13.43 12.83 -17.37
CA VAL A 55 -12.33 13.72 -17.00
C VAL A 55 -12.42 15.04 -17.79
N ILE A 56 -12.25 16.17 -17.11
CA ILE A 56 -12.16 17.50 -17.73
C ILE A 56 -10.72 17.97 -17.60
N LEU A 57 -10.11 18.24 -18.74
CA LEU A 57 -8.73 18.66 -18.92
C LEU A 57 -8.70 20.11 -19.38
N GLY A 58 -7.77 20.90 -18.84
CA GLY A 58 -7.61 22.29 -19.23
C GLY A 58 -6.18 22.80 -19.03
N CYS A 59 -5.85 23.94 -19.63
CA CYS A 59 -4.52 24.53 -19.53
C CYS A 59 -4.16 24.82 -18.07
N ASP A 60 -2.90 24.62 -17.67
CA ASP A 60 -2.39 24.97 -16.33
C ASP A 60 -2.61 26.44 -16.00
N ARG A 61 -2.59 27.30 -17.03
CA ARG A 61 -2.89 28.74 -16.92
C ARG A 61 -4.39 29.08 -16.88
N GLY A 62 -5.27 28.09 -16.90
CA GLY A 62 -6.73 28.26 -16.81
C GLY A 62 -7.25 28.44 -15.37
N GLY A 63 -8.16 29.38 -15.18
CA GLY A 63 -8.76 29.75 -13.89
C GLY A 63 -8.33 31.13 -13.37
N ILE A 64 -8.83 31.50 -12.19
CA ILE A 64 -8.58 32.78 -11.51
C ILE A 64 -8.07 32.49 -10.09
N TYR A 65 -7.09 33.27 -9.60
CA TYR A 65 -6.60 33.13 -8.24
C TYR A 65 -7.69 33.49 -7.23
N ARG A 66 -7.95 32.58 -6.26
CA ARG A 66 -8.84 32.90 -5.14
C ARG A 66 -8.19 33.95 -4.23
N ASN A 67 -8.91 35.04 -3.98
CA ASN A 67 -8.41 36.17 -3.21
C ASN A 67 -8.44 35.83 -1.71
N ARG A 68 -7.41 35.14 -1.20
CA ARG A 68 -7.35 34.67 0.20
C ARG A 68 -6.81 35.70 1.21
N ARG A 69 -6.27 36.83 0.75
CA ARG A 69 -5.82 37.97 1.59
C ARG A 69 -5.94 39.25 0.76
N LYS A 70 -6.37 40.37 1.35
CA LYS A 70 -6.43 41.72 0.74
C LYS A 70 -5.03 42.24 0.37
N ILE A 71 -4.33 41.57 -0.55
CA ILE A 71 -3.03 41.98 -1.07
C ILE A 71 -3.21 42.18 -2.57
N ASP A 72 -2.87 43.39 -3.03
CA ASP A 72 -2.98 43.79 -4.42
C ASP A 72 -2.20 42.86 -5.37
N GLU A 73 -2.80 42.51 -6.51
CA GLU A 73 -2.27 41.54 -7.47
C GLU A 73 -0.93 42.00 -8.07
N SER A 74 -0.73 43.31 -8.17
CA SER A 74 0.50 43.95 -8.64
C SER A 74 1.72 43.62 -7.76
N LYS A 75 1.52 43.36 -6.47
CA LYS A 75 2.57 43.04 -5.48
C LYS A 75 2.96 41.56 -5.47
N ARG A 76 2.21 40.70 -6.18
CA ARG A 76 2.50 39.26 -6.36
C ARG A 76 3.41 39.01 -7.57
N LYS A 77 4.52 39.74 -7.71
CA LYS A 77 5.54 39.45 -8.75
C LYS A 77 6.29 38.15 -8.42
N ARG A 78 5.68 36.99 -8.70
CA ARG A 78 6.43 35.74 -8.87
C ARG A 78 6.93 35.69 -10.31
N LYS A 79 8.26 35.61 -10.49
CA LYS A 79 8.92 35.26 -11.77
C LYS A 79 8.66 33.79 -12.14
N ALA A 80 7.40 33.36 -12.20
CA ALA A 80 7.06 31.97 -12.49
C ALA A 80 6.16 31.89 -13.73
N CYS A 81 6.57 31.08 -14.71
CA CYS A 81 5.89 30.88 -16.00
C CYS A 81 4.47 30.26 -15.92
N SER A 82 3.95 30.00 -14.71
CA SER A 82 2.65 29.34 -14.42
C SER A 82 1.61 30.31 -13.82
N LYS A 83 1.50 31.54 -14.33
CA LYS A 83 0.46 32.50 -13.89
C LYS A 83 -0.90 32.05 -14.43
N LEU A 84 -1.93 32.02 -13.58
CA LEU A 84 -3.33 31.85 -14.02
C LEU A 84 -3.76 33.11 -14.77
N ILE A 85 -4.27 32.94 -15.99
CA ILE A 85 -4.73 34.02 -16.89
C ILE A 85 -6.11 33.71 -17.49
N ASN A 86 -6.84 32.80 -16.85
CA ASN A 86 -8.14 32.35 -17.33
C ASN A 86 -8.13 31.79 -18.77
N CYS A 87 -7.08 31.04 -19.13
CA CYS A 87 -7.01 30.37 -20.44
C CYS A 87 -8.24 29.48 -20.71
N PRO A 88 -8.91 29.61 -21.88
CA PRO A 88 -10.20 28.97 -22.14
C PRO A 88 -10.11 27.52 -22.64
N PHE A 89 -8.91 27.03 -23.00
CA PHE A 89 -8.70 25.65 -23.44
C PHE A 89 -9.33 24.62 -22.49
N GLU A 90 -10.24 23.81 -23.05
CA GLU A 90 -10.95 22.74 -22.33
C GLU A 90 -11.19 21.53 -23.25
N ALA A 91 -10.78 20.37 -22.77
CA ALA A 91 -11.02 19.08 -23.41
C ALA A 91 -11.70 18.12 -22.42
N ILE A 92 -12.59 17.27 -22.93
CA ILE A 92 -13.40 16.35 -22.13
C ILE A 92 -13.12 14.93 -22.60
N GLY A 93 -12.66 14.07 -21.69
CA GLY A 93 -12.68 12.63 -21.89
C GLY A 93 -13.92 12.04 -21.24
N LYS A 94 -14.74 11.30 -21.98
CA LYS A 94 -15.94 10.62 -21.47
C LYS A 94 -15.84 9.13 -21.78
N LYS A 95 -16.25 8.29 -20.83
CA LYS A 95 -16.37 6.85 -21.07
C LYS A 95 -17.66 6.59 -21.85
N GLU A 96 -17.54 6.01 -23.04
CA GLU A 96 -18.64 5.58 -23.90
C GLU A 96 -18.39 4.11 -24.23
N ASP A 97 -19.33 3.24 -23.84
CA ASP A 97 -19.18 1.79 -23.86
C ASP A 97 -17.89 1.33 -23.15
N ASP A 98 -16.98 0.69 -23.89
CA ASP A 98 -15.68 0.19 -23.42
C ASP A 98 -14.49 1.07 -23.83
N ALA A 99 -14.74 2.29 -24.33
CA ALA A 99 -13.70 3.23 -24.75
C ALA A 99 -13.83 4.60 -24.08
N TRP A 100 -12.69 5.30 -23.99
CA TRP A 100 -12.61 6.69 -23.58
C TRP A 100 -12.53 7.60 -24.79
N VAL A 101 -13.56 8.40 -25.02
CA VAL A 101 -13.65 9.31 -26.16
C VAL A 101 -13.22 10.71 -25.72
N LEU A 102 -12.27 11.29 -26.45
CA LEU A 102 -11.80 12.67 -26.28
C LEU A 102 -12.58 13.63 -27.18
N THR A 103 -13.19 14.64 -26.57
CA THR A 103 -13.86 15.75 -27.26
C THR A 103 -13.22 17.08 -26.87
N ILE A 104 -12.85 17.89 -27.86
CA ILE A 104 -12.35 19.26 -27.62
C ILE A 104 -13.54 20.19 -27.51
N LYS A 105 -13.73 20.80 -26.33
CA LYS A 105 -14.81 21.77 -26.12
C LYS A 105 -14.38 23.17 -26.50
N ASN A 106 -13.13 23.53 -26.18
CA ASN A 106 -12.52 24.76 -26.65
C ASN A 106 -11.02 24.50 -26.89
N GLY A 107 -10.57 24.69 -28.14
CA GLY A 107 -9.19 24.48 -28.55
C GLY A 107 -8.32 25.73 -28.53
N GLU A 108 -8.89 26.89 -28.19
CA GLU A 108 -8.18 28.17 -28.23
C GLU A 108 -7.41 28.45 -26.94
N HIS A 109 -6.31 29.19 -27.10
CA HIS A 109 -5.47 29.67 -26.02
C HIS A 109 -5.32 31.19 -26.13
N ASN A 110 -5.38 31.89 -24.99
CA ASN A 110 -5.23 33.34 -24.91
C ASN A 110 -3.81 33.78 -24.51
N HIS A 111 -2.81 32.95 -24.82
CA HIS A 111 -1.41 33.21 -24.53
C HIS A 111 -0.52 32.55 -25.58
N ASP A 112 0.74 32.95 -25.63
CA ASP A 112 1.73 32.33 -26.51
C ASP A 112 2.22 30.97 -25.96
N PRO A 113 2.73 30.08 -26.82
CA PRO A 113 3.45 28.88 -26.41
C PRO A 113 4.60 29.19 -25.44
N LEU A 114 4.87 28.28 -24.51
CA LEU A 114 6.07 28.32 -23.68
C LEU A 114 7.31 28.15 -24.56
N LYS A 115 8.24 29.13 -24.49
CA LYS A 115 9.50 29.11 -25.24
C LYS A 115 10.47 28.03 -24.74
N ASP A 116 10.49 27.81 -23.44
CA ASP A 116 11.25 26.74 -22.80
C ASP A 116 10.38 25.99 -21.78
N MET A 117 10.20 24.69 -22.01
CA MET A 117 9.43 23.81 -21.13
C MET A 117 10.22 23.43 -19.88
N SER A 118 11.56 23.53 -19.91
CA SER A 118 12.45 23.20 -18.80
C SER A 118 12.25 24.13 -17.60
N GLU A 119 11.90 25.40 -17.85
CA GLU A 119 11.64 26.39 -16.81
C GLU A 119 10.25 26.26 -16.16
N HIS A 120 9.34 25.52 -16.80
CA HIS A 120 7.97 25.38 -16.32
C HIS A 120 7.92 24.46 -15.08
N PRO A 121 7.11 24.75 -14.03
CA PRO A 121 6.98 23.88 -12.86
C PRO A 121 6.60 22.41 -13.16
N TYR A 122 6.08 22.14 -14.36
CA TYR A 122 5.81 20.79 -14.87
C TYR A 122 7.08 19.96 -15.05
N SER A 123 8.20 20.57 -15.48
CA SER A 123 9.49 19.88 -15.67
C SER A 123 10.07 19.34 -14.36
N ARG A 124 9.70 19.96 -13.22
CA ARG A 124 10.15 19.60 -11.87
C ARG A 124 9.34 18.45 -11.24
N ARG A 125 8.42 17.85 -12.00
CA ARG A 125 7.73 16.63 -11.61
C ARG A 125 8.60 15.44 -12.00
N PHE A 126 8.65 14.46 -11.12
CA PHE A 126 9.32 13.20 -11.41
C PHE A 126 8.62 12.45 -12.55
N THR A 127 9.40 11.79 -13.39
CA THR A 127 8.89 10.87 -14.41
C THR A 127 8.37 9.58 -13.77
N GLU A 128 7.67 8.75 -14.54
CA GLU A 128 7.17 7.47 -14.02
C GLU A 128 8.31 6.59 -13.47
N ASP A 129 9.42 6.47 -14.20
CA ASP A 129 10.57 5.68 -13.77
C ASP A 129 11.25 6.28 -12.55
N GLU A 130 11.40 7.61 -12.50
CA GLU A 130 11.94 8.28 -11.33
C GLU A 130 11.04 8.07 -10.10
N VAL A 131 9.71 8.09 -10.25
CA VAL A 131 8.78 7.80 -9.14
C VAL A 131 8.91 6.34 -8.69
N ARG A 132 9.05 5.38 -9.62
CA ARG A 132 9.28 3.97 -9.29
C ARG A 132 10.60 3.78 -8.53
N GLN A 133 11.68 4.39 -9.01
CA GLN A 133 12.99 4.36 -8.35
C GLN A 133 12.94 5.03 -6.97
N ILE A 134 12.24 6.17 -6.84
CA ILE A 134 12.01 6.83 -5.55
C ILE A 134 11.27 5.89 -4.61
N LYS A 135 10.22 5.21 -5.06
CA LYS A 135 9.45 4.26 -4.25
C LYS A 135 10.34 3.13 -3.72
N LEU A 136 11.08 2.46 -4.62
CA LEU A 136 12.02 1.40 -4.26
C LEU A 136 13.07 1.86 -3.24
N MET A 137 13.73 2.99 -3.50
CA MET A 137 14.73 3.54 -2.59
C MET A 137 14.12 4.00 -1.25
N THR A 138 12.85 4.42 -1.25
CA THR A 138 12.15 4.81 -0.02
C THR A 138 11.83 3.59 0.84
N GLU A 139 11.37 2.50 0.22
CA GLU A 139 11.08 1.23 0.86
C GLU A 139 12.36 0.57 1.40
N ALA A 140 13.47 0.70 0.67
CA ALA A 140 14.80 0.30 1.13
C ALA A 140 15.42 1.22 2.21
N GLY A 141 14.68 2.19 2.74
CA GLY A 141 15.14 3.05 3.85
C GLY A 141 16.16 4.13 3.46
N VAL A 142 16.38 4.39 2.17
CA VAL A 142 17.40 5.34 1.70
C VAL A 142 17.00 6.78 2.06
N LYS A 143 17.95 7.54 2.61
CA LYS A 143 17.72 8.92 3.05
C LYS A 143 17.38 9.82 1.85
N PRO A 144 16.45 10.80 1.98
CA PRO A 144 16.02 11.64 0.85
C PRO A 144 17.14 12.34 0.06
N ARG A 145 18.23 12.75 0.74
CA ARG A 145 19.40 13.34 0.07
C ARG A 145 20.13 12.36 -0.85
N GLN A 146 20.21 11.09 -0.44
CA GLN A 146 20.83 10.02 -1.23
C GLN A 146 19.95 9.63 -2.42
N VAL A 147 18.62 9.62 -2.25
CA VAL A 147 17.66 9.41 -3.35
C VAL A 147 17.82 10.46 -4.44
N LEU A 148 17.84 11.75 -4.09
CA LEU A 148 18.06 12.80 -5.09
C LEU A 148 19.44 12.74 -5.73
N LYS A 149 20.47 12.34 -4.98
CA LYS A 149 21.83 12.17 -5.52
C LYS A 149 21.87 11.07 -6.58
N ALA A 150 21.24 9.92 -6.31
CA ALA A 150 21.15 8.81 -7.26
C ALA A 150 20.35 9.20 -8.51
N LEU A 151 19.20 9.87 -8.34
CA LEU A 151 18.41 10.32 -9.49
C LEU A 151 19.16 11.33 -10.35
N LYS A 152 19.96 12.22 -9.76
CA LYS A 152 20.81 13.17 -10.51
C LYS A 152 21.99 12.50 -11.21
N GLN A 153 22.46 11.35 -10.74
CA GLN A 153 23.47 10.56 -11.44
C GLN A 153 22.89 9.91 -12.70
N SER A 154 21.64 9.43 -12.62
CA SER A 154 20.93 8.86 -13.76
C SER A 154 20.36 9.91 -14.72
N ASN A 155 20.01 11.09 -14.20
CA ASN A 155 19.46 12.22 -14.96
C ASN A 155 20.08 13.55 -14.49
N PRO A 156 21.20 13.99 -15.09
CA PRO A 156 21.87 15.24 -14.73
C PRO A 156 20.97 16.49 -14.88
N GLU A 157 19.97 16.43 -15.75
CA GLU A 157 19.00 17.51 -16.04
C GLU A 157 17.83 17.58 -15.04
N LEU A 158 17.86 16.78 -13.96
CA LEU A 158 16.79 16.73 -12.97
C LEU A 158 16.64 18.06 -12.20
N GLN A 159 15.57 18.80 -12.50
CA GLN A 159 15.19 20.08 -11.87
C GLN A 159 14.39 19.91 -10.55
N SER A 160 14.22 18.68 -10.05
CA SER A 160 13.43 18.38 -8.86
C SER A 160 14.14 18.73 -7.55
N THR A 161 13.41 19.33 -6.60
CA THR A 161 13.96 19.78 -5.29
C THR A 161 13.66 18.79 -4.17
N PRO A 162 14.37 18.85 -3.01
CA PRO A 162 14.04 18.05 -1.82
C PRO A 162 12.57 18.14 -1.42
N ARG A 163 11.97 19.32 -1.55
CA ARG A 163 10.55 19.53 -1.26
C ARG A 163 9.64 18.67 -2.14
N HIS A 164 9.96 18.51 -3.43
CA HIS A 164 9.20 17.64 -4.33
C HIS A 164 9.31 16.19 -3.92
N LEU A 165 10.51 15.74 -3.53
CA LEU A 165 10.72 14.39 -3.02
C LEU A 165 9.94 14.13 -1.72
N TYR A 166 9.94 15.07 -0.77
CA TYR A 166 9.16 14.92 0.47
C TYR A 166 7.66 14.86 0.21
N ASN A 167 7.13 15.70 -0.68
CA ASN A 167 5.72 15.66 -1.08
C ASN A 167 5.35 14.33 -1.73
N LEU A 168 6.24 13.78 -2.57
CA LEU A 168 6.03 12.48 -3.20
C LEU A 168 6.11 11.33 -2.18
N LYS A 169 7.13 11.31 -1.32
CA LYS A 169 7.26 10.35 -0.20
C LYS A 169 6.04 10.39 0.73
N ALA A 170 5.47 11.56 0.98
CA ALA A 170 4.23 11.69 1.75
C ALA A 170 3.04 11.02 1.02
N LYS A 171 2.91 11.20 -0.29
CA LYS A 171 1.87 10.52 -1.09
C LYS A 171 2.05 9.00 -1.17
N ILE A 172 3.31 8.53 -1.28
CA ILE A 172 3.67 7.11 -1.26
C ILE A 172 3.24 6.50 0.08
N ARG A 173 3.58 7.15 1.20
CA ARG A 173 3.20 6.69 2.55
C ARG A 173 1.68 6.66 2.78
N LEU A 174 0.93 7.56 2.14
CA LEU A 174 -0.54 7.60 2.23
C LEU A 174 -1.25 6.54 1.35
N GLY A 175 -0.51 5.64 0.67
CA GLY A 175 -1.11 4.57 -0.15
C GLY A 175 -1.84 5.06 -1.41
N ASN A 176 -1.71 6.35 -1.77
CA ASN A 176 -2.45 6.98 -2.88
C ASN A 176 -1.83 6.74 -4.28
N LEU A 177 -0.95 5.75 -4.42
CA LEU A 177 -0.24 5.42 -5.66
C LEU A 177 -0.54 3.95 -6.04
N SER A 178 -1.63 3.73 -6.77
CA SER A 178 -1.83 2.46 -7.51
C SER A 178 -0.93 2.44 -8.75
N GLU A 179 -0.53 1.27 -9.26
CA GLU A 179 0.25 1.14 -10.52
C GLU A 179 -0.41 1.85 -11.71
N LYS A 180 -1.73 1.92 -11.74
CA LYS A 180 -2.50 2.68 -12.75
C LYS A 180 -2.40 4.20 -12.58
N SER A 181 -2.03 4.71 -11.40
CA SER A 181 -1.85 6.15 -11.12
C SER A 181 -0.51 6.73 -11.64
N PHE A 182 0.42 5.87 -12.10
CA PHE A 182 1.77 6.27 -12.54
C PHE A 182 1.80 6.82 -13.98
N LYS A 183 0.76 6.57 -14.78
CA LYS A 183 0.59 7.14 -16.13
C LYS A 183 0.22 8.63 -16.15
N SER A 184 0.01 9.25 -14.99
CA SER A 184 -0.35 10.67 -14.85
C SER A 184 0.84 11.61 -14.59
N TRP A 185 2.07 11.12 -14.76
CA TRP A 185 3.31 11.83 -14.44
C TRP A 185 4.02 12.30 -15.71
N ARG A 186 5.14 13.04 -15.57
CA ARG A 186 5.85 13.60 -16.72
C ARG A 186 6.35 12.44 -17.61
N PRO A 187 6.15 12.47 -18.94
CA PRO A 187 6.69 11.46 -19.85
C PRO A 187 8.22 11.50 -19.84
N ASN A 188 8.87 10.34 -20.04
CA ASN A 188 10.30 10.29 -20.29
C ASN A 188 10.61 10.93 -21.64
N THR A 189 11.47 11.94 -21.64
CA THR A 189 12.11 12.46 -22.85
C THR A 189 13.56 12.01 -22.87
N SER A 190 13.78 10.73 -23.19
CA SER A 190 15.08 10.22 -23.57
C SER A 190 14.92 9.52 -24.93
N VAL A 191 15.33 10.21 -25.98
CA VAL A 191 15.54 9.61 -27.31
C VAL A 191 16.96 9.08 -27.36
N PRO A 192 17.17 7.84 -27.82
CA PRO A 192 18.35 7.51 -28.61
C PRO A 192 17.96 7.27 -30.08
N VAL A 193 18.87 7.71 -30.93
CA VAL A 193 18.84 7.68 -32.39
C VAL A 193 18.82 6.24 -32.94
N ASN A 194 18.10 6.07 -34.06
CA ASN A 194 17.99 4.88 -34.90
C ASN A 194 19.29 4.09 -35.13
N SER A 195 19.15 2.76 -35.18
CA SER A 195 19.77 1.93 -36.23
C SER A 195 18.82 0.79 -36.60
N ASN A 196 18.56 0.69 -37.91
CA ASN A 196 17.61 -0.22 -38.56
C ASN A 196 17.78 -1.70 -38.20
N GLY A 197 16.66 -2.40 -38.09
CA GLY A 197 16.59 -3.86 -38.05
C GLY A 197 15.13 -4.30 -38.09
N SER A 198 14.61 -4.56 -39.28
CA SER A 198 13.33 -5.21 -39.49
C SER A 198 13.36 -6.64 -38.97
N SER A 199 12.55 -6.97 -37.97
CA SER A 199 12.12 -8.35 -37.72
C SER A 199 10.77 -8.35 -37.01
N THR A 200 9.79 -8.92 -37.71
CA THR A 200 8.53 -9.46 -37.22
C THR A 200 8.69 -10.34 -35.98
N GLY A 201 7.74 -10.26 -35.06
CA GLY A 201 7.42 -11.34 -34.11
C GLY A 201 7.97 -11.17 -32.69
N GLU A 202 7.10 -11.50 -31.74
CA GLU A 202 7.33 -11.73 -30.30
C GLU A 202 7.32 -10.51 -29.37
N PHE A 203 6.14 -10.29 -28.78
CA PHE A 203 5.99 -9.65 -27.47
C PHE A 203 6.88 -10.38 -26.46
N SER A 204 8.05 -9.80 -26.15
CA SER A 204 8.88 -10.23 -25.05
C SER A 204 8.10 -10.06 -23.74
N LYS A 205 7.68 -11.19 -23.16
CA LYS A 205 7.21 -11.29 -21.76
C LYS A 205 8.30 -10.73 -20.86
N GLN A 206 8.14 -9.48 -20.40
CA GLN A 206 8.92 -9.01 -19.27
C GLN A 206 8.57 -9.87 -18.07
N ASN A 207 9.59 -10.38 -17.38
CA ASN A 207 9.51 -11.33 -16.27
C ASN A 207 8.51 -10.89 -15.18
N ASN A 208 7.24 -11.29 -15.32
CA ASN A 208 6.22 -11.29 -14.29
C ASN A 208 6.56 -12.39 -13.28
N GLN A 209 7.58 -12.20 -12.45
CA GLN A 209 7.73 -13.05 -11.27
C GLN A 209 6.68 -12.62 -10.23
N PRO A 210 5.82 -13.54 -9.76
CA PRO A 210 4.84 -13.23 -8.72
C PRO A 210 5.53 -12.68 -7.46
N VAL A 211 4.86 -11.74 -6.79
CA VAL A 211 5.37 -11.15 -5.54
C VAL A 211 5.48 -12.24 -4.48
N LYS A 212 6.65 -12.41 -3.87
CA LYS A 212 6.83 -13.37 -2.77
C LYS A 212 6.26 -12.81 -1.47
N VAL A 213 5.49 -13.63 -0.76
CA VAL A 213 4.93 -13.29 0.54
C VAL A 213 6.00 -13.50 1.62
N PRO A 214 6.42 -12.46 2.35
CA PRO A 214 7.44 -12.61 3.36
C PRO A 214 6.87 -13.26 4.64
N ASN A 215 7.75 -13.93 5.38
CA ASN A 215 7.52 -14.19 6.80
C ASN A 215 7.60 -12.89 7.59
N PHE A 216 7.01 -12.83 8.77
CA PHE A 216 7.18 -11.72 9.71
C PHE A 216 7.85 -12.23 10.98
N ILE A 217 9.15 -11.99 11.14
CA ILE A 217 9.95 -12.58 12.22
C ILE A 217 10.74 -11.48 12.91
N GLY A 218 10.65 -11.41 14.24
CA GLY A 218 11.39 -10.40 15.01
C GLY A 218 11.08 -8.98 14.59
N GLY A 219 9.82 -8.73 14.20
CA GLY A 219 9.37 -7.44 13.70
C GLY A 219 9.79 -7.11 12.25
N LYS A 220 10.46 -8.00 11.53
CA LYS A 220 10.92 -7.74 10.15
C LYS A 220 10.17 -8.62 9.16
N PHE A 221 9.92 -8.08 7.97
CA PHE A 221 9.51 -8.89 6.83
C PHE A 221 10.74 -9.57 6.25
N VAL A 222 10.74 -10.90 6.24
CA VAL A 222 11.88 -11.74 5.85
C VAL A 222 11.47 -12.64 4.71
N ASP A 223 12.22 -12.59 3.61
CA ASP A 223 12.05 -13.52 2.50
C ASP A 223 12.57 -14.90 2.91
N SER A 224 11.72 -15.92 2.72
CA SER A 224 12.08 -17.28 3.07
C SER A 224 13.12 -17.86 2.10
N GLN A 225 14.01 -18.68 2.65
CA GLN A 225 14.98 -19.51 1.93
C GLN A 225 14.38 -20.87 1.52
N GLY A 226 13.11 -21.13 1.84
CA GLY A 226 12.38 -22.31 1.41
C GLY A 226 12.32 -22.44 -0.11
N SER A 227 12.57 -23.65 -0.62
CA SER A 227 12.54 -23.95 -2.06
C SER A 227 11.13 -24.15 -2.60
N MET A 228 10.20 -24.62 -1.75
CA MET A 228 8.81 -24.81 -2.11
C MET A 228 8.03 -23.51 -1.96
N VAL A 229 7.27 -23.17 -3.00
CA VAL A 229 6.36 -22.03 -3.02
C VAL A 229 4.97 -22.48 -3.43
N ILE A 230 3.95 -21.77 -2.93
CA ILE A 230 2.54 -22.03 -3.20
C ILE A 230 1.98 -20.77 -3.86
N ASP A 231 1.42 -20.93 -5.06
CA ASP A 231 0.79 -19.83 -5.77
C ASP A 231 -0.52 -19.40 -5.07
N VAL A 232 -0.64 -18.11 -4.80
CA VAL A 232 -1.88 -17.45 -4.41
C VAL A 232 -2.59 -17.04 -5.68
N ILE A 233 -3.69 -17.73 -5.99
CA ILE A 233 -4.42 -17.55 -7.23
C ILE A 233 -5.60 -16.61 -6.98
N ASN A 234 -5.76 -15.59 -7.82
CA ASN A 234 -6.98 -14.81 -7.84
C ASN A 234 -8.12 -15.70 -8.39
N PRO A 235 -9.14 -16.04 -7.60
CA PRO A 235 -10.17 -16.96 -8.06
C PRO A 235 -11.02 -16.42 -9.21
N ALA A 236 -11.09 -15.10 -9.40
CA ALA A 236 -11.85 -14.49 -10.50
C ALA A 236 -11.10 -14.50 -11.84
N THR A 237 -9.77 -14.33 -11.83
CA THR A 237 -8.96 -14.25 -13.06
C THR A 237 -8.12 -15.51 -13.31
N GLN A 238 -7.97 -16.37 -12.31
CA GLN A 238 -7.06 -17.53 -12.29
C GLN A 238 -5.57 -17.16 -12.45
N GLU A 239 -5.23 -15.87 -12.32
CA GLU A 239 -3.86 -15.40 -12.37
C GLU A 239 -3.19 -15.49 -10.99
N VAL A 240 -1.87 -15.72 -10.98
CA VAL A 240 -1.08 -15.73 -9.75
C VAL A 240 -0.88 -14.30 -9.24
N VAL A 241 -1.35 -14.03 -8.03
CA VAL A 241 -1.24 -12.74 -7.33
C VAL A 241 0.08 -12.63 -6.59
N SER A 242 0.44 -13.69 -5.85
CA SER A 242 1.63 -13.76 -5.02
C SER A 242 2.05 -15.23 -4.82
N GLN A 243 3.24 -15.43 -4.27
CA GLN A 243 3.79 -16.75 -3.97
C GLN A 243 4.14 -16.84 -2.50
N VAL A 244 3.52 -17.79 -1.81
CA VAL A 244 3.77 -18.05 -0.39
C VAL A 244 4.87 -19.08 -0.25
N PRO A 245 5.92 -18.83 0.55
CA PRO A 245 6.92 -19.84 0.80
C PRO A 245 6.38 -20.93 1.72
N SER A 246 6.87 -22.14 1.54
CA SER A 246 6.88 -23.14 2.60
C SER A 246 8.07 -22.84 3.50
N THR A 247 7.79 -22.20 4.65
CA THR A 247 8.83 -21.81 5.62
C THR A 247 9.63 -23.02 6.06
N THR A 248 10.94 -22.85 6.18
CA THR A 248 11.84 -23.91 6.66
C THR A 248 11.67 -24.13 8.16
N TYR A 249 12.18 -25.27 8.67
CA TYR A 249 12.14 -25.54 10.11
C TYR A 249 12.97 -24.49 10.89
N GLU A 250 14.11 -24.09 10.34
CA GLU A 250 15.02 -23.10 10.92
C GLU A 250 14.33 -21.74 11.06
N GLU A 251 13.67 -21.27 10.01
CA GLU A 251 12.91 -20.01 10.03
C GLU A 251 11.70 -20.08 10.98
N PHE A 252 11.04 -21.23 11.07
CA PHE A 252 10.01 -21.46 12.08
C PHE A 252 10.59 -21.35 13.50
N LYS A 253 11.75 -21.97 13.76
CA LYS A 253 12.43 -21.86 15.06
C LYS A 253 12.92 -20.45 15.34
N ASP A 254 13.32 -19.68 14.34
CA ASP A 254 13.65 -18.26 14.50
C ASP A 254 12.43 -17.45 14.95
N ALA A 255 11.25 -17.72 14.39
CA ALA A 255 9.99 -17.10 14.81
C ALA A 255 9.65 -17.43 16.27
N VAL A 256 9.76 -18.70 16.66
CA VAL A 256 9.51 -19.14 18.05
C VAL A 256 10.55 -18.57 19.01
N THR A 257 11.82 -18.57 18.62
CA THR A 257 12.92 -18.04 19.45
C THR A 257 12.77 -16.54 19.66
N SER A 258 12.42 -15.79 18.61
CA SER A 258 12.05 -14.38 18.68
C SER A 258 10.89 -14.14 19.64
N ALA A 259 9.83 -14.95 19.55
CA ALA A 259 8.69 -14.88 20.47
C ALA A 259 9.06 -15.16 21.92
N LYS A 260 9.92 -16.16 22.14
CA LYS A 260 10.43 -16.53 23.47
C LYS A 260 11.32 -15.45 24.07
N GLN A 261 12.18 -14.83 23.28
CA GLN A 261 13.06 -13.74 23.71
C GLN A 261 12.27 -12.47 24.07
N ALA A 262 11.22 -12.15 23.32
CA ALA A 262 10.37 -10.99 23.60
C ALA A 262 9.50 -11.18 24.86
N PHE A 263 9.11 -12.42 25.17
CA PHE A 263 8.11 -12.73 26.20
C PHE A 263 8.41 -12.17 27.60
N PRO A 264 9.62 -12.32 28.20
CA PRO A 264 9.89 -11.80 29.53
C PRO A 264 9.68 -10.28 29.64
N SER A 265 10.10 -9.53 28.64
CA SER A 265 9.93 -8.06 28.63
C SER A 265 8.47 -7.66 28.41
N TRP A 266 7.75 -8.42 27.58
CA TRP A 266 6.37 -8.14 27.24
C TRP A 266 5.39 -8.50 28.36
N LYS A 267 5.56 -9.65 29.02
CA LYS A 267 4.79 -10.05 30.21
C LYS A 267 4.86 -8.98 31.30
N ASN A 268 6.05 -8.41 31.52
CA ASN A 268 6.32 -7.39 32.53
C ASN A 268 5.94 -5.96 32.10
N THR A 269 5.53 -5.76 30.85
CA THR A 269 5.02 -4.46 30.40
C THR A 269 3.65 -4.21 31.05
N PRO A 270 3.39 -3.05 31.68
CA PRO A 270 2.11 -2.79 32.34
C PRO A 270 0.91 -2.97 31.42
N VAL A 271 -0.19 -3.57 31.93
CA VAL A 271 -1.39 -3.87 31.12
C VAL A 271 -1.97 -2.66 30.41
N THR A 272 -1.93 -1.48 31.05
CA THR A 272 -2.38 -0.20 30.46
C THR A 272 -1.52 0.24 29.27
N THR A 273 -0.23 -0.12 29.24
CA THR A 273 0.65 0.14 28.10
C THR A 273 0.32 -0.80 26.94
N ARG A 274 0.07 -2.08 27.22
CA ARG A 274 -0.38 -3.06 26.21
C ARG A 274 -1.72 -2.65 25.60
N GLN A 275 -2.64 -2.18 26.44
CA GLN A 275 -3.96 -1.64 26.06
C GLN A 275 -3.85 -0.44 25.09
N ARG A 276 -2.93 0.50 25.35
CA ARG A 276 -2.69 1.66 24.46
C ARG A 276 -2.25 1.25 23.05
N ILE A 277 -1.51 0.15 22.93
CA ILE A 277 -1.13 -0.40 21.62
C ILE A 277 -2.38 -0.91 20.89
N MET A 278 -3.30 -1.59 21.58
CA MET A 278 -4.56 -2.05 20.98
C MET A 278 -5.45 -0.89 20.52
N PHE A 279 -5.55 0.20 21.29
CA PHE A 279 -6.27 1.40 20.84
C PHE A 279 -5.71 1.97 19.53
N LYS A 280 -4.38 2.06 19.40
CA LYS A 280 -3.74 2.49 18.15
C LYS A 280 -3.97 1.49 17.03
N PHE A 281 -3.90 0.19 17.34
CA PHE A 281 -4.09 -0.87 16.35
C PHE A 281 -5.51 -0.88 15.79
N GLN A 282 -6.51 -0.69 16.65
CA GLN A 282 -7.92 -0.51 16.29
C GLN A 282 -8.11 0.68 15.34
N GLU A 283 -7.54 1.84 15.66
CA GLU A 283 -7.58 3.01 14.78
C GLU A 283 -6.91 2.75 13.42
N LEU A 284 -5.78 2.05 13.42
CA LEU A 284 -5.03 1.71 12.21
C LEU A 284 -5.78 0.72 11.32
N ILE A 285 -6.41 -0.32 11.88
CA ILE A 285 -7.27 -1.22 11.13
C ILE A 285 -8.42 -0.44 10.52
N HIS A 286 -9.11 0.39 11.32
CA HIS A 286 -10.25 1.18 10.85
C HIS A 286 -9.88 2.08 9.67
N LYS A 287 -8.71 2.73 9.72
CA LYS A 287 -8.19 3.56 8.60
C LYS A 287 -7.82 2.75 7.34
N ASN A 288 -7.54 1.46 7.49
CA ASN A 288 -7.05 0.59 6.41
C ASN A 288 -8.06 -0.49 6.00
N ILE A 289 -9.34 -0.38 6.41
CA ILE A 289 -10.40 -1.35 6.07
C ILE A 289 -10.44 -1.63 4.57
N ASP A 290 -10.42 -0.59 3.73
CA ASP A 290 -10.50 -0.76 2.28
C ASP A 290 -9.30 -1.54 1.72
N LYS A 291 -8.10 -1.30 2.26
CA LYS A 291 -6.88 -2.01 1.85
C LYS A 291 -6.95 -3.49 2.23
N LEU A 292 -7.39 -3.77 3.46
CA LEU A 292 -7.60 -5.14 3.93
C LEU A 292 -8.68 -5.84 3.07
N ALA A 293 -9.82 -5.18 2.86
CA ALA A 293 -10.92 -5.72 2.06
C ALA A 293 -10.51 -6.03 0.62
N MET A 294 -9.71 -5.16 -0.03
CA MET A 294 -9.17 -5.43 -1.36
C MET A 294 -8.26 -6.64 -1.39
N SER A 295 -7.40 -6.82 -0.39
CA SER A 295 -6.53 -8.02 -0.28
C SER A 295 -7.36 -9.30 -0.20
N ILE A 296 -8.43 -9.28 0.59
CA ILE A 296 -9.32 -10.44 0.78
C ILE A 296 -10.07 -10.75 -0.52
N THR A 297 -10.65 -9.74 -1.16
CA THR A 297 -11.35 -9.93 -2.45
C THR A 297 -10.42 -10.49 -3.51
N MET A 298 -9.16 -10.03 -3.55
CA MET A 298 -8.18 -10.47 -4.54
C MET A 298 -7.72 -11.91 -4.36
N GLU A 299 -7.43 -12.32 -3.13
CA GLU A 299 -6.86 -13.65 -2.85
C GLU A 299 -7.93 -14.71 -2.55
N GLN A 300 -9.05 -14.33 -1.92
CA GLN A 300 -10.11 -15.26 -1.49
C GLN A 300 -11.31 -15.27 -2.45
N GLY A 301 -11.62 -14.14 -3.08
CA GLY A 301 -12.74 -14.00 -4.02
C GLY A 301 -14.05 -13.45 -3.42
N MET A 302 -14.10 -13.17 -2.12
CA MET A 302 -15.28 -12.59 -1.48
C MET A 302 -15.60 -11.21 -2.06
N THR A 303 -16.88 -10.87 -2.13
CA THR A 303 -17.29 -9.51 -2.53
C THR A 303 -16.65 -8.47 -1.61
N LEU A 304 -16.37 -7.26 -2.14
CA LEU A 304 -15.72 -6.21 -1.36
C LEU A 304 -16.51 -5.85 -0.10
N LYS A 305 -17.85 -5.81 -0.19
CA LYS A 305 -18.73 -5.53 0.96
C LYS A 305 -18.62 -6.61 2.03
N SER A 306 -18.63 -7.89 1.63
CA SER A 306 -18.46 -9.00 2.58
C SER A 306 -17.06 -8.98 3.21
N SER A 307 -16.03 -8.64 2.42
CA SER A 307 -14.66 -8.49 2.91
C SER A 307 -14.51 -7.35 3.92
N GLN A 308 -15.20 -6.22 3.72
CA GLN A 308 -15.28 -5.16 4.73
C GLN A 308 -15.95 -5.65 6.01
N GLY A 309 -17.03 -6.43 5.88
CA GLY A 309 -17.70 -7.08 7.02
C GLY A 309 -16.77 -8.01 7.81
N ASP A 310 -15.98 -8.83 7.12
CA ASP A 310 -14.97 -9.72 7.71
C ASP A 310 -13.93 -8.93 8.54
N VAL A 311 -13.39 -7.84 7.98
CA VAL A 311 -12.47 -6.95 8.71
C VAL A 311 -13.14 -6.31 9.93
N LEU A 312 -14.38 -5.83 9.80
CA LEU A 312 -15.11 -5.20 10.90
C LEU A 312 -15.38 -6.18 12.05
N ARG A 313 -15.73 -7.44 11.75
CA ARG A 313 -15.93 -8.48 12.77
C ARG A 313 -14.63 -8.85 13.49
N GLY A 314 -13.50 -8.80 12.81
CA GLY A 314 -12.19 -8.90 13.46
C GLY A 314 -11.87 -7.68 14.32
N LEU A 315 -12.20 -6.48 13.84
CA LEU A 315 -11.97 -5.22 14.54
C LEU A 315 -12.71 -5.16 15.89
N GLU A 316 -13.94 -5.66 15.96
CA GLU A 316 -14.72 -5.78 17.21
C GLU A 316 -13.95 -6.55 18.31
N VAL A 317 -13.14 -7.54 17.94
CA VAL A 317 -12.33 -8.28 18.93
C VAL A 317 -11.10 -7.48 19.37
N VAL A 318 -10.52 -6.65 18.51
CA VAL A 318 -9.48 -5.70 18.91
C VAL A 318 -10.05 -4.66 19.87
N GLU A 319 -11.27 -4.18 19.61
CA GLU A 319 -12.00 -3.30 20.52
C GLU A 319 -12.28 -3.97 21.87
N HIS A 320 -12.64 -5.25 21.86
CA HIS A 320 -12.75 -6.04 23.08
C HIS A 320 -11.40 -6.18 23.81
N ALA A 321 -10.30 -6.38 23.09
CA ALA A 321 -8.95 -6.45 23.66
C ALA A 321 -8.54 -5.13 24.35
N CYS A 322 -9.04 -3.99 23.88
CA CYS A 322 -8.88 -2.71 24.59
C CYS A 322 -9.52 -2.72 25.98
N GLY A 323 -10.46 -3.63 26.29
CA GLY A 323 -11.06 -3.80 27.61
C GLY A 323 -10.32 -4.79 28.53
N ILE A 324 -9.23 -5.43 28.09
CA ILE A 324 -8.68 -6.61 28.80
C ILE A 324 -8.18 -6.32 30.22
N ALA A 325 -7.84 -5.06 30.54
CA ALA A 325 -7.28 -4.69 31.84
C ALA A 325 -8.22 -5.09 33.00
N THR A 326 -9.52 -4.87 32.85
CA THR A 326 -10.51 -5.28 33.85
C THR A 326 -10.82 -6.78 33.77
N LEU A 327 -10.78 -7.37 32.57
CA LEU A 327 -11.01 -8.80 32.36
C LEU A 327 -9.87 -9.69 32.89
N GLN A 328 -8.67 -9.14 33.10
CA GLN A 328 -7.52 -9.85 33.65
C GLN A 328 -7.46 -9.78 35.19
N MET A 329 -8.35 -9.02 35.84
CA MET A 329 -8.38 -8.95 37.30
C MET A 329 -8.56 -10.33 37.93
N GLY A 330 -7.81 -10.55 39.00
CA GLY A 330 -7.91 -11.73 39.85
C GLY A 330 -9.05 -11.63 40.85
N GLU A 331 -9.16 -12.64 41.69
CA GLU A 331 -10.12 -12.70 42.80
C GLU A 331 -9.33 -12.62 44.11
N PHE A 332 -9.92 -12.02 45.14
CA PHE A 332 -9.33 -11.89 46.47
C PHE A 332 -10.40 -12.18 47.52
N VAL A 333 -10.06 -13.07 48.47
CA VAL A 333 -10.91 -13.44 49.61
C VAL A 333 -10.08 -13.25 50.88
N PRO A 334 -10.37 -12.21 51.68
CA PRO A 334 -9.69 -12.03 52.96
C PRO A 334 -10.18 -13.06 53.98
N ASN A 335 -9.30 -13.50 54.87
CA ASN A 335 -9.62 -14.41 55.98
C ASN A 335 -10.43 -15.64 55.55
N ALA A 336 -10.04 -16.25 54.42
CA ALA A 336 -10.62 -17.50 53.92
C ALA A 336 -10.48 -18.64 54.94
N SER A 337 -9.46 -18.55 55.79
CA SER A 337 -9.33 -19.27 57.06
C SER A 337 -8.66 -18.35 58.09
N ASN A 338 -8.64 -18.75 59.36
CA ASN A 338 -8.17 -17.93 60.48
C ASN A 338 -6.78 -17.32 60.24
N GLY A 339 -6.73 -16.04 59.87
CA GLY A 339 -5.50 -15.30 59.56
C GLY A 339 -4.88 -15.61 58.19
N ILE A 340 -5.62 -16.23 57.27
CA ILE A 340 -5.15 -16.64 55.94
C ILE A 340 -6.01 -15.98 54.86
N ASP A 341 -5.38 -15.14 54.04
CA ASP A 341 -5.97 -14.57 52.83
C ASP A 341 -5.73 -15.48 51.63
N THR A 342 -6.69 -15.53 50.70
CA THR A 342 -6.57 -16.27 49.43
C THR A 342 -6.73 -15.31 48.25
N TYR A 343 -5.92 -15.48 47.21
CA TYR A 343 -6.05 -14.70 45.98
C TYR A 343 -5.66 -15.50 44.73
N CYS A 344 -6.20 -15.08 43.59
CA CYS A 344 -5.92 -15.64 42.28
C CYS A 344 -5.24 -14.58 41.40
N ILE A 345 -4.20 -14.95 40.67
CA ILE A 345 -3.55 -14.08 39.66
C ILE A 345 -3.64 -14.73 38.29
N ARG A 346 -4.04 -13.95 37.28
CA ARG A 346 -4.06 -14.39 35.88
C ARG A 346 -2.75 -14.01 35.19
N GLU A 347 -1.89 -15.00 35.01
CA GLU A 347 -0.61 -14.83 34.32
C GLU A 347 -0.67 -15.28 32.85
N PRO A 348 0.11 -14.66 31.94
CA PRO A 348 0.25 -15.16 30.58
C PRO A 348 0.99 -16.50 30.57
N LEU A 349 0.64 -17.33 29.59
CA LEU A 349 1.14 -18.70 29.42
C LEU A 349 2.57 -18.74 28.85
N GLY A 350 2.92 -17.82 27.95
CA GLY A 350 4.19 -17.87 27.23
C GLY A 350 4.04 -17.54 25.74
N VAL A 351 4.71 -18.35 24.90
CA VAL A 351 4.52 -18.32 23.46
C VAL A 351 3.24 -19.08 23.13
N CYS A 352 2.31 -18.42 22.44
CA CYS A 352 1.09 -19.02 21.90
C CYS A 352 1.19 -19.09 20.37
N ALA A 353 0.41 -19.97 19.76
CA ALA A 353 0.31 -20.07 18.32
C ALA A 353 -1.15 -20.07 17.82
N GLY A 354 -1.36 -19.57 16.61
CA GLY A 354 -2.65 -19.55 15.94
C GLY A 354 -2.55 -20.13 14.55
N ILE A 355 -3.45 -21.05 14.20
CA ILE A 355 -3.52 -21.63 12.86
C ILE A 355 -4.89 -21.32 12.27
N CYS A 356 -4.88 -20.59 11.15
CA CYS A 356 -6.09 -20.01 10.58
C CYS A 356 -6.48 -20.68 9.25
N PRO A 357 -7.80 -20.78 8.96
CA PRO A 357 -8.32 -21.28 7.70
C PRO A 357 -8.41 -20.15 6.66
N SER A 358 -8.87 -20.48 5.45
CA SER A 358 -8.97 -19.53 4.34
C SER A 358 -10.26 -18.70 4.29
N ASN A 359 -11.31 -19.04 5.05
CA ASN A 359 -12.63 -18.44 4.85
C ASN A 359 -12.74 -16.99 5.38
N PHE A 360 -12.08 -16.69 6.49
CA PHE A 360 -12.12 -15.36 7.12
C PHE A 360 -10.70 -14.89 7.51
N PRO A 361 -9.87 -14.51 6.51
CA PRO A 361 -8.44 -14.28 6.69
C PRO A 361 -8.03 -13.09 7.60
N PRO A 362 -8.83 -12.03 7.83
CA PRO A 362 -8.57 -11.07 8.92
C PRO A 362 -9.29 -11.43 10.23
N MET A 363 -10.56 -11.85 10.22
CA MET A 363 -11.35 -12.02 11.43
C MET A 363 -10.74 -13.09 12.34
N ILE A 364 -10.35 -14.23 11.79
CA ILE A 364 -9.85 -15.35 12.61
C ILE A 364 -8.49 -15.03 13.24
N PRO A 365 -7.49 -14.48 12.53
CA PRO A 365 -6.28 -13.98 13.20
C PRO A 365 -6.58 -12.96 14.30
N LEU A 366 -7.51 -12.04 14.06
CA LEU A 366 -7.91 -11.01 15.04
C LEU A 366 -8.69 -11.57 16.23
N TRP A 367 -9.30 -12.75 16.11
CA TRP A 367 -9.87 -13.47 17.25
C TRP A 367 -8.80 -14.02 18.19
N MET A 368 -7.60 -14.30 17.68
CA MET A 368 -6.55 -15.01 18.40
C MET A 368 -5.49 -14.07 18.97
N PHE A 369 -4.69 -13.45 18.09
CA PHE A 369 -3.46 -12.80 18.52
C PHE A 369 -3.70 -11.51 19.35
N PRO A 370 -4.69 -10.63 19.06
CA PRO A 370 -4.87 -9.40 19.83
C PRO A 370 -5.18 -9.70 21.30
N ILE A 371 -6.03 -10.69 21.56
CA ILE A 371 -6.34 -11.14 22.93
C ILE A 371 -5.09 -11.73 23.58
N ALA A 372 -4.40 -12.65 22.90
CA ALA A 372 -3.22 -13.30 23.44
C ALA A 372 -2.13 -12.28 23.82
N VAL A 373 -1.80 -11.34 22.92
CA VAL A 373 -0.74 -10.36 23.16
C VAL A 373 -1.12 -9.33 24.21
N THR A 374 -2.40 -8.93 24.29
CA THR A 374 -2.82 -7.95 25.31
C THR A 374 -2.86 -8.56 26.71
N CYS A 375 -3.11 -9.88 26.82
CA CYS A 375 -2.91 -10.64 28.07
C CYS A 375 -1.44 -10.80 28.48
N GLY A 376 -0.48 -10.45 27.61
CA GLY A 376 0.96 -10.52 27.85
C GLY A 376 1.68 -11.72 27.25
N ASN A 377 1.02 -12.52 26.40
CA ASN A 377 1.67 -13.61 25.65
C ASN A 377 2.39 -13.07 24.42
N THR A 378 3.29 -13.87 23.84
CA THR A 378 3.76 -13.66 22.46
C THR A 378 3.07 -14.65 21.53
N PHE A 379 3.08 -14.37 20.23
CA PHE A 379 2.22 -15.07 19.29
C PHE A 379 2.94 -15.43 17.98
N VAL A 380 2.81 -16.68 17.56
CA VAL A 380 3.23 -17.19 16.24
C VAL A 380 1.97 -17.53 15.44
N LEU A 381 1.70 -16.76 14.40
CA LEU A 381 0.53 -16.93 13.54
C LEU A 381 0.90 -17.68 12.25
N LYS A 382 0.15 -18.72 11.94
CA LYS A 382 0.15 -19.40 10.64
C LYS A 382 -1.17 -19.12 9.93
N PRO A 383 -1.21 -18.17 8.97
CA PRO A 383 -2.38 -17.95 8.14
C PRO A 383 -2.54 -19.06 7.10
N CYS A 384 -3.67 -19.09 6.39
CA CYS A 384 -3.81 -19.97 5.25
C CYS A 384 -2.93 -19.48 4.08
N GLU A 385 -2.19 -20.42 3.49
CA GLU A 385 -1.33 -20.25 2.33
C GLU A 385 -2.07 -19.80 1.07
N LYS A 386 -3.41 -19.94 1.04
CA LYS A 386 -4.22 -19.51 -0.10
C LYS A 386 -4.56 -18.02 -0.10
N ASN A 387 -4.43 -17.34 1.04
CA ASN A 387 -4.80 -15.93 1.18
C ASN A 387 -4.13 -15.26 2.40
N PRO A 388 -2.79 -15.21 2.43
CA PRO A 388 -2.04 -14.68 3.57
C PRO A 388 -2.02 -13.14 3.64
N GLY A 389 -2.40 -12.42 2.59
CA GLY A 389 -2.14 -11.00 2.43
C GLY A 389 -2.74 -10.15 3.53
N ALA A 390 -3.96 -10.48 3.98
CA ALA A 390 -4.60 -9.77 5.09
C ALA A 390 -3.79 -9.88 6.39
N SER A 391 -3.25 -11.07 6.70
CA SER A 391 -2.44 -11.29 7.91
C SER A 391 -1.12 -10.52 7.86
N VAL A 392 -0.48 -10.44 6.69
CA VAL A 392 0.75 -9.65 6.48
C VAL A 392 0.49 -8.15 6.68
N ILE A 393 -0.64 -7.64 6.16
CA ILE A 393 -1.06 -6.25 6.39
C ILE A 393 -1.31 -6.01 7.88
N LEU A 394 -2.01 -6.92 8.57
CA LEU A 394 -2.26 -6.80 10.02
C LEU A 394 -0.96 -6.78 10.83
N ALA A 395 0.05 -7.57 10.47
CA ALA A 395 1.37 -7.50 11.12
C ALA A 395 2.05 -6.15 10.93
N ALA A 396 1.99 -5.57 9.73
CA ALA A 396 2.52 -4.23 9.47
C ALA A 396 1.83 -3.17 10.34
N LEU A 397 0.50 -3.25 10.45
CA LEU A 397 -0.30 -2.33 11.26
C LEU A 397 -0.05 -2.54 12.77
N ALA A 398 0.13 -3.78 13.23
CA ALA A 398 0.48 -4.07 14.62
C ALA A 398 1.86 -3.50 14.99
N LYS A 399 2.84 -3.63 14.08
CA LYS A 399 4.15 -2.98 14.23
C LYS A 399 4.03 -1.46 14.28
N GLU A 400 3.24 -0.87 13.39
CA GLU A 400 2.99 0.58 13.37
C GLU A 400 2.30 1.07 14.66
N ALA A 401 1.42 0.25 15.25
CA ALA A 401 0.78 0.54 16.53
C ALA A 401 1.77 0.57 17.71
N GLY A 402 2.98 0.03 17.53
CA GLY A 402 4.03 -0.05 18.54
C GLY A 402 4.09 -1.39 19.25
N LEU A 403 3.55 -2.46 18.66
CA LEU A 403 3.74 -3.81 19.17
C LEU A 403 5.25 -4.17 19.10
N PRO A 404 5.89 -4.60 20.20
CA PRO A 404 7.32 -4.87 20.20
C PRO A 404 7.75 -5.98 19.22
N ASP A 405 8.96 -5.87 18.72
CA ASP A 405 9.57 -6.87 17.85
C ASP A 405 9.54 -8.25 18.53
N GLY A 406 9.08 -9.26 17.80
CA GLY A 406 8.95 -10.63 18.28
C GLY A 406 7.67 -10.95 19.07
N VAL A 407 6.87 -9.96 19.48
CA VAL A 407 5.59 -10.25 20.16
C VAL A 407 4.56 -10.87 19.21
N LEU A 408 4.56 -10.46 17.95
CA LEU A 408 3.84 -11.12 16.87
C LEU A 408 4.84 -11.59 15.82
N ASN A 409 4.75 -12.85 15.41
CA ASN A 409 5.47 -13.41 14.28
C ASN A 409 4.49 -14.13 13.34
N ILE A 410 4.77 -14.14 12.05
CA ILE A 410 4.02 -14.85 11.02
C ILE A 410 4.96 -15.78 10.27
N VAL A 411 4.57 -17.05 10.20
CA VAL A 411 5.24 -18.09 9.41
C VAL A 411 4.24 -18.73 8.47
N HIS A 412 4.67 -19.04 7.24
CA HIS A 412 3.81 -19.64 6.23
C HIS A 412 4.17 -21.09 5.94
N GLY A 413 3.21 -21.87 5.45
CA GLY A 413 3.45 -23.27 5.06
C GLY A 413 2.17 -24.09 5.13
N THR A 414 2.30 -25.41 5.15
CA THR A 414 1.16 -26.34 5.22
C THR A 414 1.27 -27.25 6.43
N ASN A 415 1.24 -28.58 6.24
CA ASN A 415 1.19 -29.56 7.32
C ASN A 415 2.47 -29.56 8.17
N ASP A 416 3.64 -29.33 7.57
CA ASP A 416 4.91 -29.36 8.31
C ASP A 416 4.95 -28.27 9.37
N ILE A 417 4.60 -27.02 9.02
CA ILE A 417 4.51 -25.93 9.99
C ILE A 417 3.45 -26.19 11.06
N VAL A 418 2.30 -26.76 10.70
CA VAL A 418 1.27 -27.15 11.68
C VAL A 418 1.81 -28.20 12.66
N ASN A 419 2.55 -29.18 12.17
CA ASN A 419 3.19 -30.20 13.00
C ASN A 419 4.25 -29.59 13.90
N TYR A 420 5.11 -28.70 13.37
CA TYR A 420 6.12 -28.01 14.15
C TYR A 420 5.49 -27.17 15.27
N ILE A 421 4.38 -26.47 15.00
CA ILE A 421 3.63 -25.74 16.03
C ILE A 421 3.14 -26.68 17.13
N CYS A 422 2.58 -27.84 16.77
CA CYS A 422 2.12 -28.85 17.73
C CYS A 422 3.26 -29.48 18.53
N ASP A 423 4.46 -29.55 17.96
CA ASP A 423 5.59 -30.30 18.50
C ASP A 423 6.52 -29.45 19.36
N ASP A 424 6.64 -28.16 19.07
CA ASP A 424 7.64 -27.28 19.68
C ASP A 424 7.39 -27.06 21.18
N GLU A 425 8.39 -27.32 22.00
CA GLU A 425 8.28 -27.27 23.47
C GLU A 425 8.07 -25.84 24.03
N ASP A 426 8.48 -24.81 23.30
CA ASP A 426 8.35 -23.42 23.73
C ASP A 426 6.93 -22.89 23.55
N ILE A 427 6.15 -23.46 22.61
CA ILE A 427 4.74 -23.14 22.41
C ILE A 427 3.88 -23.79 23.51
N LYS A 428 3.16 -22.95 24.25
CA LYS A 428 2.37 -23.36 25.44
C LYS A 428 0.88 -23.51 25.17
N ALA A 429 0.36 -22.79 24.17
CA ALA A 429 -1.02 -22.88 23.76
C ALA A 429 -1.21 -22.70 22.25
N ILE A 430 -2.20 -23.38 21.70
CA ILE A 430 -2.54 -23.34 20.28
C ILE A 430 -4.03 -23.02 20.15
N SER A 431 -4.37 -22.08 19.26
CA SER A 431 -5.74 -21.85 18.83
C SER A 431 -5.87 -22.23 17.36
N PHE A 432 -6.84 -23.07 17.05
CA PHE A 432 -7.08 -23.55 15.69
C PHE A 432 -8.50 -23.26 15.24
N VAL A 433 -8.66 -22.85 13.99
CA VAL A 433 -9.97 -22.88 13.32
C VAL A 433 -9.78 -23.56 11.97
N GLY A 434 -10.63 -24.54 11.67
CA GLY A 434 -10.58 -25.25 10.40
C GLY A 434 -11.41 -26.52 10.41
N SER A 435 -11.08 -27.47 9.52
CA SER A 435 -11.85 -28.72 9.39
C SER A 435 -11.73 -29.62 10.62
N ASN A 436 -12.78 -30.39 10.90
CA ASN A 436 -12.79 -31.35 12.02
C ASN A 436 -11.64 -32.37 11.93
N ARG A 437 -11.32 -32.88 10.73
CA ARG A 437 -10.21 -33.83 10.54
C ARG A 437 -8.86 -33.24 10.96
N ALA A 438 -8.57 -32.00 10.56
CA ALA A 438 -7.36 -31.31 10.97
C ALA A 438 -7.37 -30.98 12.47
N GLY A 439 -8.52 -30.55 13.00
CA GLY A 439 -8.72 -30.27 14.42
C GLY A 439 -8.45 -31.49 15.30
N MET A 440 -9.01 -32.66 14.99
CA MET A 440 -8.75 -33.90 15.73
C MET A 440 -7.27 -34.29 15.73
N HIS A 441 -6.60 -34.17 14.58
CA HIS A 441 -5.18 -34.46 14.46
C HIS A 441 -4.33 -33.51 15.33
N MET A 442 -4.58 -32.20 15.23
CA MET A 442 -3.85 -31.20 16.01
C MET A 442 -4.13 -31.31 17.50
N TYR A 443 -5.39 -31.51 17.88
CA TYR A 443 -5.81 -31.69 19.27
C TYR A 443 -5.08 -32.86 19.91
N ALA A 444 -5.12 -34.04 19.29
CA ALA A 444 -4.42 -35.22 19.78
C ALA A 444 -2.90 -35.00 19.93
N ARG A 445 -2.27 -34.42 18.90
CA ARG A 445 -0.81 -34.23 18.86
C ARG A 445 -0.31 -33.18 19.86
N ALA A 446 -1.05 -32.07 20.01
CA ALA A 446 -0.69 -31.00 20.93
C ALA A 446 -1.01 -31.36 22.40
N ALA A 447 -2.15 -31.98 22.65
CA ALA A 447 -2.56 -32.40 23.99
C ALA A 447 -1.62 -33.48 24.55
N ALA A 448 -1.14 -34.41 23.70
CA ALA A 448 -0.13 -35.40 24.08
C ALA A 448 1.19 -34.77 24.57
N ARG A 449 1.45 -33.49 24.26
CA ARG A 449 2.59 -32.70 24.73
C ARG A 449 2.24 -31.69 25.83
N GLY A 450 1.07 -31.84 26.45
CA GLY A 450 0.62 -31.00 27.55
C GLY A 450 0.27 -29.56 27.16
N LYS A 451 0.08 -29.27 25.87
CA LYS A 451 -0.31 -27.92 25.41
C LYS A 451 -1.79 -27.69 25.63
N ARG A 452 -2.17 -26.46 25.97
CA ARG A 452 -3.57 -26.02 25.87
C ARG A 452 -3.93 -25.86 24.40
N ILE A 453 -5.02 -26.47 23.95
CA ILE A 453 -5.48 -26.34 22.56
C ILE A 453 -6.99 -26.15 22.52
N GLN A 454 -7.44 -25.22 21.68
CA GLN A 454 -8.84 -24.90 21.43
C GLN A 454 -9.15 -24.80 19.94
#